data_AF-A0A381UYY6-F1
#
_entry.id   AF-A0A381UYY6-F1
#
_cell.length_a   1.000
_cell.length_b   1.000
_cell.length_c   1.000
_cell.angle_alpha   90.00
_cell.angle_beta   90.00
_cell.angle_gamma   90.00
#
_symmetry.space_group_name_H-M   'P 1'
#
loop_
_entity.id
_entity.type
_entity.pdbx_description
1 polymer ?
#
loop_
_entity_poly.entity_id
_entity_poly.type
_entity_poly.pdbx_seq_one_letter_code
_entity_poly.pdbx_strand_id
1 'polypeptide(L)'
;VLVFSAWQHFALVEHGYEMPLLEQERVRELEINRHLRLEIETLRSPRRIEQIATQELDLVAPTPDDAHIIERIELSAHSNRFVVAGRGPLAPPVHRP
;
A
#
# COMPACT_ATOMS: atom_id res chain seq x y z
N VAL A 1 -34.61 35.64 -13.33
CA VAL A 1 -33.53 34.89 -14.01
C VAL A 1 -32.21 34.95 -13.24
N LEU A 2 -31.85 36.08 -12.61
CA LEU A 2 -30.59 36.24 -11.84
C LEU A 2 -30.42 35.32 -10.62
N VAL A 3 -31.50 35.03 -9.89
CA VAL A 3 -31.46 34.16 -8.71
C VAL A 3 -31.18 32.70 -9.08
N PHE A 4 -31.72 32.23 -10.20
CA PHE A 4 -31.47 30.88 -10.71
C PHE A 4 -30.02 30.73 -11.19
N SER A 5 -29.49 31.72 -11.91
CA SER A 5 -28.09 31.71 -12.34
C SER A 5 -27.10 31.81 -11.17
N ALA A 6 -27.43 32.59 -10.14
CA ALA A 6 -26.60 32.68 -8.93
C ALA A 6 -26.59 31.35 -8.14
N TRP A 7 -27.74 30.67 -8.04
CA TRP A 7 -27.85 29.35 -7.40
C TRP A 7 -27.09 28.27 -8.18
N GLN A 8 -27.20 28.24 -9.51
CA GLN A 8 -26.46 27.28 -10.34
C GLN A 8 -24.94 27.47 -10.23
N HIS A 9 -24.49 28.72 -10.13
CA HIS A 9 -23.07 29.02 -9.94
C HIS A 9 -22.57 28.55 -8.55
N PHE A 10 -23.39 28.69 -7.51
CA PHE A 10 -23.03 28.28 -6.15
C PHE A 10 -23.01 26.74 -5.97
N ALA A 11 -23.95 26.03 -6.60
CA ALA A 11 -24.00 24.56 -6.59
C ALA A 11 -22.79 23.91 -7.28
N LEU A 12 -22.16 24.60 -8.26
CA LEU A 12 -20.98 24.11 -8.96
C LEU A 12 -19.69 24.25 -8.12
N VAL A 13 -19.68 25.21 -7.19
CA VAL A 13 -18.55 25.46 -6.28
C VAL A 13 -18.49 24.41 -5.18
N GLU A 14 -19.63 23.92 -4.71
CA GLU A 14 -19.72 22.91 -3.64
C GLU A 14 -19.17 21.54 -4.08
N HIS A 15 -19.27 21.19 -5.36
CA HIS A 15 -18.69 19.95 -5.93
C HIS A 15 -17.20 20.07 -6.31
N GLY A 16 -16.62 21.27 -6.25
CA GLY A 16 -15.22 21.51 -6.58
C GLY A 16 -14.23 21.15 -5.48
N TYR A 17 -14.69 20.95 -4.24
CA TYR A 17 -13.83 20.83 -3.04
C TYR A 17 -13.52 19.40 -2.60
N GLU A 18 -14.22 18.38 -3.10
CA GLU A 18 -13.88 17.00 -2.76
C GLU A 18 -12.62 16.51 -3.50
N MET A 19 -12.41 17.00 -4.72
CA MET A 19 -11.23 16.66 -5.54
C MET A 19 -9.90 17.16 -4.91
N PRO A 20 -9.78 18.43 -4.46
CA PRO A 20 -8.58 18.91 -3.79
C PRO A 20 -8.24 18.17 -2.50
N LEU A 21 -9.25 17.78 -1.71
CA LEU A 21 -9.04 17.05 -0.46
C LEU A 21 -8.49 15.65 -0.73
N LEU A 22 -9.10 14.93 -1.67
CA LEU A 22 -8.65 13.59 -2.08
C LEU A 22 -7.26 13.63 -2.73
N GLU A 23 -6.96 14.65 -3.52
CA GLU A 23 -5.62 14.84 -4.10
C GLU A 23 -4.57 15.11 -3.03
N GLN A 24 -4.88 15.95 -2.04
CA GLN A 24 -3.96 16.22 -0.92
C GLN A 24 -3.69 14.96 -0.10
N GLU A 25 -4.73 14.17 0.19
CA GLU A 25 -4.61 12.91 0.92
C GLU A 25 -3.79 11.88 0.12
N ARG A 26 -4.01 11.80 -1.19
CA ARG A 26 -3.22 10.96 -2.10
C ARG A 26 -1.76 11.37 -2.16
N VAL A 27 -1.44 12.67 -2.20
CA VAL A 27 -0.05 13.15 -2.17
C VAL A 27 0.62 12.78 -0.85
N ARG A 28 -0.08 12.96 0.28
CA ARG A 28 0.42 12.58 1.60
C ARG A 28 0.73 11.09 1.69
N GLU A 29 -0.18 10.24 1.24
CA GLU A 29 0.02 8.79 1.23
C GLU A 29 1.19 8.35 0.33
N LEU A 30 1.38 9.00 -0.82
CA LEU A 30 2.53 8.72 -1.69
C LEU A 30 3.87 9.08 -1.04
N GLU A 31 3.92 10.20 -0.32
CA GLU A 31 5.12 10.62 0.40
C GLU A 31 5.47 9.64 1.53
N ILE A 32 4.46 9.21 2.31
CA ILE A 32 4.62 8.17 3.34
C ILE A 32 5.10 6.87 2.70
N ASN A 33 4.48 6.42 1.60
CA ASN A 33 4.88 5.19 0.93
C ASN A 33 6.33 5.23 0.45
N ARG A 34 6.75 6.37 -0.14
CA ARG A 34 8.13 6.57 -0.57
C ARG A 34 9.10 6.49 0.62
N HIS A 35 8.79 7.17 1.72
CA HIS A 35 9.60 7.14 2.92
C HIS A 35 9.76 5.71 3.46
N LEU A 36 8.65 5.00 3.62
CA LEU A 36 8.65 3.63 4.14
C LEU A 36 9.44 2.67 3.24
N ARG A 37 9.37 2.82 1.91
CA ARG A 37 10.19 2.02 1.00
C ARG A 37 11.68 2.26 1.22
N LEU A 38 12.10 3.52 1.34
CA LEU A 38 13.50 3.85 1.60
C LEU A 38 13.96 3.32 2.97
N GLU A 39 13.09 3.37 3.98
CA GLU A 39 13.36 2.81 5.29
C GLU A 39 13.53 1.28 5.22
N ILE A 40 12.64 0.58 4.53
CA ILE A 40 12.76 -0.87 4.31
C ILE A 40 14.08 -1.22 3.61
N GLU A 41 14.44 -0.52 2.53
CA GLU A 41 15.71 -0.76 1.84
C GLU A 41 16.91 -0.47 2.73
N THR A 42 16.83 0.57 3.56
CA THR A 42 17.88 0.91 4.52
C THR A 42 18.01 -0.15 5.61
N LEU A 43 16.89 -0.64 6.15
CA LEU A 43 16.86 -1.69 7.16
C LEU A 43 17.32 -3.04 6.62
N ARG A 44 17.01 -3.34 5.35
CA ARG A 44 17.44 -4.56 4.66
C ARG A 44 18.88 -4.49 4.13
N SER A 45 19.49 -3.31 4.13
CA SER A 45 20.85 -3.11 3.62
C SER A 45 21.84 -4.02 4.37
N PRO A 46 22.50 -4.98 3.67
CA PRO A 46 23.47 -5.88 4.31
C PRO A 46 24.60 -5.12 5.01
N ARG A 47 25.04 -4.00 4.42
CA ARG A 47 26.06 -3.12 5.01
C ARG A 47 25.64 -2.56 6.36
N ARG A 48 24.39 -2.12 6.51
CA ARG A 48 23.90 -1.57 7.79
C ARG A 48 23.80 -2.68 8.84
N ILE A 49 23.31 -3.85 8.45
CA ILE A 49 23.23 -5.03 9.33
C ILE A 49 24.62 -5.43 9.81
N GLU A 50 25.60 -5.50 8.92
CA GLU A 50 26.99 -5.82 9.25
C GLU A 50 27.62 -4.78 10.19
N GLN A 51 27.36 -3.49 9.96
CA GLN A 51 27.83 -2.42 10.84
C GLN A 51 27.29 -2.60 12.27
N ILE A 52 25.98 -2.84 12.42
CA ILE A 52 25.37 -3.06 13.74
C ILE A 52 25.95 -4.33 14.39
N ALA A 53 26.04 -5.42 13.63
CA ALA A 53 26.56 -6.69 14.13
C ALA A 53 28.01 -6.57 14.64
N THR A 54 28.87 -5.89 13.90
CA THR A 54 30.29 -5.78 14.23
C THR A 54 30.61 -4.68 15.24
N GLN A 55 29.87 -3.56 15.23
CA GLN A 55 30.20 -2.38 16.04
C GLN A 55 29.38 -2.27 17.32
N GLU A 56 28.12 -2.70 17.31
CA GLU A 56 27.23 -2.57 18.48
C GLU A 56 27.08 -3.88 19.25
N LEU A 57 27.25 -5.01 18.57
CA LEU A 57 27.04 -6.34 19.14
C LEU A 57 28.33 -7.17 19.25
N ASP A 58 29.48 -6.62 18.83
CA ASP A 58 30.80 -7.27 18.83
C ASP A 58 30.80 -8.68 18.19
N LEU A 59 29.94 -8.90 17.20
CA LEU A 59 29.86 -10.16 16.46
C LEU A 59 30.98 -10.25 15.43
N VAL A 60 31.52 -11.46 15.23
CA VAL A 60 32.55 -11.76 14.23
C VAL A 60 31.91 -12.48 13.04
N ALA A 61 32.38 -12.19 11.83
CA ALA A 61 31.93 -12.88 10.63
C ALA A 61 32.20 -14.40 10.75
N PRO A 62 31.20 -15.26 10.46
CA PRO A 62 31.36 -16.70 10.58
C PRO A 62 32.39 -17.23 9.58
N THR A 63 33.10 -18.29 9.96
CA THR A 63 33.99 -19.02 9.05
C THR A 63 33.18 -19.98 8.17
N PRO A 64 33.73 -20.51 7.05
CA PRO A 64 33.01 -21.46 6.19
C PRO A 64 32.51 -22.70 6.94
N ASP A 65 33.18 -23.11 8.02
CA ASP A 65 32.81 -24.25 8.85
C ASP A 65 31.58 -23.95 9.75
N ASP A 66 31.31 -22.68 10.02
CA ASP A 66 30.18 -22.21 10.83
C ASP A 66 28.95 -21.82 9.96
N ALA A 67 29.10 -21.83 8.63
CA ALA A 67 28.10 -21.35 7.70
C ALA A 67 27.21 -22.49 7.16
N HIS A 68 25.90 -22.42 7.40
CA HIS A 68 24.92 -23.35 6.82
C HIS A 68 24.22 -22.72 5.61
N ILE A 69 24.40 -23.32 4.43
CA ILE A 69 23.70 -22.91 3.20
C ILE A 69 22.30 -23.55 3.20
N ILE A 70 21.26 -22.73 3.29
CA ILE A 70 19.88 -23.17 3.15
C ILE A 70 19.48 -23.02 1.67
N GLU A 71 19.16 -24.12 1.00
CA GLU A 71 18.58 -24.06 -0.35
C GLU A 71 17.22 -23.37 -0.32
N ARG A 72 17.06 -22.35 -1.16
CA ARG A 72 15.78 -21.66 -1.31
C ARG A 72 14.82 -22.56 -2.09
N ILE A 73 13.84 -23.11 -1.37
CA ILE A 73 12.69 -23.77 -1.99
C ILE A 73 11.81 -22.67 -2.58
N GLU A 74 11.71 -22.61 -3.91
CA GLU A 74 10.75 -21.73 -4.59
C GLU A 74 9.34 -22.18 -4.20
N LEU A 75 8.67 -21.41 -3.33
CA LEU A 75 7.29 -21.64 -2.95
C LEU A 75 6.44 -21.60 -4.23
N SER A 76 5.92 -22.76 -4.64
CA SER A 76 5.03 -22.85 -5.79
C SER A 76 3.87 -21.87 -5.58
N ALA A 77 3.58 -21.12 -6.65
CA ALA A 77 2.66 -19.99 -6.64
C ALA A 77 1.40 -20.31 -5.81
N HIS A 78 1.30 -19.68 -4.64
CA HIS A 78 0.09 -19.78 -3.83
C HIS A 78 -1.04 -19.22 -4.69
N SER A 79 -2.00 -20.09 -5.02
CA SER A 79 -3.18 -19.83 -5.83
C SER A 79 -3.73 -18.44 -5.55
N ASN A 80 -3.53 -17.52 -6.50
CA ASN A 80 -3.93 -16.12 -6.43
C ASN A 80 -5.45 -15.95 -6.63
N ARG A 81 -6.26 -16.87 -6.09
CA ARG A 81 -7.73 -16.76 -6.11
C ARG A 81 -8.17 -15.88 -4.96
N PHE A 82 -8.05 -14.58 -5.16
CA PHE A 82 -8.81 -13.62 -4.35
C PHE A 82 -10.26 -13.61 -4.85
N VAL A 83 -11.20 -14.04 -4.00
CA VAL A 83 -12.64 -13.89 -4.24
C VAL A 83 -13.08 -12.56 -3.65
N VAL A 84 -13.41 -11.60 -4.53
CA VAL A 84 -14.02 -10.32 -4.12
C VAL A 84 -15.54 -10.50 -4.15
N ALA A 85 -16.17 -10.49 -2.98
CA ALA A 85 -17.63 -10.47 -2.87
C ALA A 85 -18.14 -9.04 -3.11
N GLY A 86 -18.67 -8.77 -4.31
CA GLY A 86 -19.43 -7.56 -4.59
C GLY A 86 -20.90 -7.78 -4.26
N ARG A 87 -21.48 -6.94 -3.39
CA ARG A 87 -22.92 -6.93 -3.13
C ARG A 87 -23.62 -6.20 -4.28
N GLY A 88 -23.98 -6.93 -5.33
CA GLY A 88 -24.92 -6.43 -6.35
C GLY A 88 -26.32 -6.25 -5.75
N PRO A 89 -27.12 -5.28 -6.22
CA PRO A 89 -28.46 -5.05 -5.69
C PRO A 89 -29.32 -6.30 -5.89
N LEU A 90 -29.98 -6.71 -4.80
CA LEU A 90 -30.90 -7.84 -4.76
C LEU A 90 -32.03 -7.61 -5.78
N ALA A 91 -32.02 -8.35 -6.90
CA ALA A 91 -33.16 -8.40 -7.79
C ALA A 91 -34.33 -9.11 -7.06
N PRO A 92 -35.56 -8.58 -7.10
CA PRO A 92 -36.69 -9.19 -6.40
C PRO A 92 -37.05 -10.56 -7.03
N PRO A 93 -37.54 -11.52 -6.22
CA PRO A 93 -37.84 -12.87 -6.70
C PRO A 93 -38.99 -12.84 -7.72
N VAL A 94 -38.71 -13.28 -8.93
CA VAL A 94 -39.71 -13.55 -9.97
C VAL A 94 -40.41 -14.86 -9.62
N HIS A 95 -41.67 -14.77 -9.17
CA HIS A 95 -42.58 -15.91 -9.19
C HIS A 95 -42.95 -16.22 -10.64
N ARG A 96 -42.68 -17.45 -11.10
CA ARG A 96 -43.32 -18.03 -12.29
C ARG A 96 -44.53 -18.87 -11.87
N PRO A 97 -45.62 -18.88 -12.68
CA PRO A 97 -46.81 -19.68 -12.43
C PRO A 97 -46.56 -21.18 -12.59
#